data_AF-A0A935J5R8-F1
#
_entry.id   AF-A0A935J5R8-F1
#
_cell.length_a   1.000
_cell.length_b   1.000
_cell.length_c   1.000
_cell.angle_alpha   90.00
_cell.angle_beta   90.00
_cell.angle_gamma   90.00
#
_symmetry.space_group_name_H-M   'P 1'
#
loop_
_entity.id
_entity.type
_entity.pdbx_description
1 polymer ?
#
loop_
_entity_poly.entity_id
_entity_poly.type
_entity_poly.pdbx_seq_one_letter_code
_entity_poly.pdbx_strand_id
1 'polypeptide(L)'
;MTELEAFRAEKDDFFGSHPQSPLTREQKKDFNGLNYFPENESLRLEVKVDEFPVKTSFEMQTSTGGVQTYERFGKFSFVVDGVQAELTIYQSQHGFFLPFVDSLAGTETYPAGRYLEPEALPGGRFIVDFNVAYNPYCAYNEMWSCPITPAENRLKVAVRAGEKLFHE
;
A
#
# COMPACT_ATOMS: atom_id res chain seq x y z
N MET A 1 22.84 2.57 -7.44
CA MET A 1 21.41 2.39 -7.68
C MET A 1 21.00 1.14 -6.91
N THR A 2 20.25 1.31 -5.82
CA THR A 2 19.66 0.22 -5.06
C THR A 2 18.48 -0.38 -5.82
N GLU A 3 17.98 -1.55 -5.39
CA GLU A 3 16.78 -2.16 -5.97
C GLU A 3 15.55 -1.25 -5.80
N LEU A 4 15.42 -0.59 -4.64
CA LEU A 4 14.36 0.38 -4.38
C LEU A 4 14.44 1.62 -5.28
N GLU A 5 15.65 2.15 -5.50
CA GLU A 5 15.85 3.28 -6.43
C GLU A 5 15.45 2.91 -7.86
N ALA A 6 15.81 1.69 -8.31
CA ALA A 6 15.42 1.20 -9.63
C ALA A 6 13.91 1.02 -9.75
N PHE A 7 13.26 0.44 -8.73
CA PHE A 7 11.81 0.28 -8.67
C PHE A 7 11.08 1.63 -8.75
N ARG A 8 11.52 2.63 -8.00
CA ARG A 8 10.94 3.99 -8.02
C ARG A 8 11.12 4.64 -9.39
N ALA A 9 12.30 4.52 -9.99
CA ALA A 9 12.58 5.07 -11.32
C ALA A 9 11.72 4.43 -12.42
N GLU A 10 11.54 3.10 -12.39
CA GLU A 10 10.65 2.39 -13.33
C GLU A 10 9.20 2.85 -13.16
N LYS A 11 8.75 3.01 -11.92
CA LYS A 11 7.40 3.49 -11.63
C LYS A 11 7.19 4.93 -12.10
N ASP A 12 8.15 5.82 -11.88
CA ASP A 12 8.09 7.19 -12.35
C ASP A 12 8.04 7.25 -13.89
N ASP A 13 8.84 6.45 -14.59
CA ASP A 13 8.75 6.35 -16.05
C ASP A 13 7.36 5.86 -16.50
N PHE A 14 6.82 4.82 -15.86
CA PHE A 14 5.47 4.35 -16.15
C PHE A 14 4.42 5.46 -15.97
N PHE A 15 4.49 6.21 -14.86
CA PHE A 15 3.54 7.29 -14.58
C PHE A 15 3.67 8.44 -15.59
N GLY A 16 4.89 8.82 -15.96
CA GLY A 16 5.14 9.94 -16.88
C GLY A 16 4.82 9.61 -18.34
N SER A 17 5.19 8.42 -18.81
CA SER A 17 5.23 8.11 -20.24
C SER A 17 4.17 7.09 -20.69
N HIS A 18 3.82 6.11 -19.86
CA HIS A 18 3.06 4.94 -20.31
C HIS A 18 1.58 5.26 -20.63
N PRO A 19 0.97 4.69 -21.70
CA PRO A 19 -0.42 4.93 -22.06
C PRO A 19 -1.44 4.51 -20.99
N GLN A 20 -1.10 3.52 -20.15
CA GLN A 20 -1.94 3.03 -19.05
C GLN A 20 -1.65 3.71 -17.70
N SER A 21 -0.81 4.76 -17.70
CA SER A 21 -0.61 5.57 -16.49
C SER A 21 -1.93 6.08 -15.93
N PRO A 22 -2.09 6.15 -14.60
CA PRO A 22 -3.28 6.72 -13.98
C PRO A 22 -3.36 8.25 -14.14
N LEU A 23 -2.24 8.91 -14.48
CA LEU A 23 -2.17 10.36 -14.63
C LEU A 23 -2.92 10.84 -15.88
N THR A 24 -3.61 11.96 -15.74
CA THR A 24 -4.23 12.65 -16.88
C THR A 24 -3.16 13.23 -17.81
N ARG A 25 -3.55 13.54 -19.06
CA ARG A 25 -2.64 14.20 -20.02
C ARG A 25 -2.11 15.53 -19.51
N GLU A 26 -2.87 16.23 -18.67
CA GLU A 26 -2.44 17.50 -18.08
C GLU A 26 -1.42 17.27 -16.97
N GLN A 27 -1.70 16.34 -16.05
CA GLN A 27 -0.77 15.98 -14.97
C GLN A 27 0.59 15.51 -15.50
N LYS A 28 0.61 14.77 -16.62
CA LYS A 28 1.86 14.30 -17.23
C LYS A 28 2.77 15.41 -17.78
N LYS A 29 2.25 16.60 -18.10
CA LYS A 29 3.07 17.69 -18.67
C LYS A 29 4.08 18.23 -17.68
N ASP A 30 3.69 18.28 -16.41
CA ASP A 30 4.48 18.83 -15.31
C ASP A 30 4.96 17.74 -14.34
N PHE A 31 4.83 16.47 -14.72
CA PHE A 31 5.23 15.34 -13.88
C PHE A 31 6.75 15.17 -13.88
N ASN A 32 7.35 15.22 -12.69
CA ASN A 32 8.80 15.10 -12.49
C ASN A 32 9.18 13.92 -11.56
N GLY A 33 8.27 12.96 -11.39
CA GLY A 33 8.40 11.85 -10.45
C GLY A 33 7.40 11.92 -9.30
N LEU A 34 7.15 10.78 -8.67
CA LEU A 34 6.33 10.64 -7.48
C LEU A 34 7.11 11.06 -6.23
N ASN A 35 6.37 11.44 -5.19
CA ASN A 35 6.96 11.81 -3.91
C ASN A 35 7.11 10.57 -3.02
N TYR A 36 8.30 10.36 -2.46
CA TYR A 36 8.61 9.24 -1.57
C TYR A 36 9.23 9.72 -0.26
N PHE A 37 9.03 8.94 0.80
CA PHE A 37 9.90 9.03 1.98
C PHE A 37 11.31 8.49 1.64
N PRO A 38 12.34 8.96 2.36
CA PRO A 38 13.63 8.28 2.40
C PRO A 38 13.46 6.80 2.73
N GLU A 39 14.34 5.96 2.20
CA GLU A 39 14.37 4.54 2.55
C GLU A 39 14.53 4.38 4.07
N ASN A 40 13.74 3.48 4.63
CA ASN A 40 13.74 3.15 6.04
C ASN A 40 13.85 1.63 6.20
N GLU A 41 15.06 1.16 6.44
CA GLU A 41 15.36 -0.27 6.63
C GLU A 41 14.59 -0.88 7.80
N SER A 42 14.29 -0.10 8.84
CA SER A 42 13.51 -0.58 10.01
C SER A 42 12.05 -0.88 9.69
N LEU A 43 11.55 -0.41 8.53
CA LEU A 43 10.21 -0.67 8.02
C LEU A 43 10.19 -1.69 6.87
N ARG A 44 11.31 -2.40 6.65
CA ARG A 44 11.36 -3.61 5.85
C ARG A 44 11.37 -4.81 6.78
N LEU A 45 10.20 -5.41 6.99
CA LEU A 45 9.99 -6.41 8.05
C LEU A 45 9.93 -7.82 7.48
N GLU A 46 10.62 -8.76 8.10
CA GLU A 46 10.30 -10.19 7.98
C GLU A 46 9.39 -10.57 9.16
N VAL A 47 8.12 -10.85 8.88
CA VAL A 47 7.10 -11.11 9.91
C VAL A 47 6.58 -12.53 9.82
N LYS A 48 6.28 -13.12 10.99
CA LYS A 48 5.47 -14.32 11.07
C LYS A 48 4.00 -13.92 11.03
N VAL A 49 3.23 -14.49 10.11
CA VAL A 49 1.80 -14.23 9.99
C VAL A 49 1.02 -15.33 10.69
N ASP A 50 0.12 -14.91 11.57
CA ASP A 50 -0.85 -15.77 12.21
C ASP A 50 -2.06 -15.89 11.27
N GLU A 51 -2.09 -16.95 10.48
CA GLU A 51 -3.22 -17.26 9.60
C GLU A 51 -4.50 -17.44 10.43
N PHE A 52 -5.60 -16.86 9.95
CA PHE A 52 -6.89 -17.04 10.60
C PHE A 52 -7.36 -18.49 10.41
N PRO A 53 -7.84 -19.17 11.47
CA PRO A 53 -8.30 -20.56 11.38
C PRO A 53 -9.53 -20.71 10.48
N VAL A 54 -10.30 -19.64 10.32
CA VAL A 54 -11.43 -19.55 9.38
C VAL A 54 -11.13 -18.42 8.40
N LYS A 55 -10.83 -18.77 7.15
CA LYS A 55 -10.66 -17.81 6.05
C LYS A 55 -12.03 -17.32 5.64
N THR A 56 -12.45 -16.20 6.24
CA THR A 56 -13.72 -15.56 5.89
C THR A 56 -13.51 -14.71 4.63
N SER A 57 -14.22 -15.06 3.56
CA SER A 57 -14.35 -14.18 2.40
C SER A 57 -15.23 -12.98 2.77
N PHE A 58 -14.84 -11.79 2.36
CA PHE A 58 -15.63 -10.58 2.51
C PHE A 58 -15.53 -9.70 1.26
N GLU A 59 -16.54 -8.86 1.09
CA GLU A 59 -16.60 -7.88 0.02
C GLU A 59 -15.99 -6.56 0.50
N MET A 60 -14.79 -6.25 0.00
CA MET A 60 -14.18 -4.94 0.19
C MET A 60 -14.85 -3.96 -0.77
N GLN A 61 -15.54 -2.96 -0.22
CA GLN A 61 -16.19 -1.90 -0.98
C GLN A 61 -15.16 -1.12 -1.77
N THR A 62 -15.51 -0.61 -2.95
CA THR A 62 -14.64 0.26 -3.74
C THR A 62 -15.12 1.71 -3.75
N SER A 63 -14.22 2.66 -4.05
CA SER A 63 -14.52 4.10 -4.09
C SER A 63 -15.67 4.49 -5.04
N THR A 64 -15.93 3.71 -6.09
CA THR A 64 -17.02 3.97 -7.05
C THR A 64 -18.31 3.19 -6.72
N GLY A 65 -18.42 2.59 -5.52
CA GLY A 65 -19.59 1.85 -5.07
C GLY A 65 -19.67 0.39 -5.56
N GLY A 66 -18.57 -0.16 -6.08
CA GLY A 66 -18.44 -1.58 -6.41
C GLY A 66 -17.92 -2.40 -5.23
N VAL A 67 -17.65 -3.69 -5.47
CA VAL A 67 -17.04 -4.59 -4.48
C VAL A 67 -15.97 -5.46 -5.12
N GLN A 68 -14.97 -5.84 -4.33
CA GLN A 68 -13.99 -6.85 -4.66
C GLN A 68 -13.92 -7.89 -3.54
N THR A 69 -13.88 -9.18 -3.90
CA THR A 69 -13.87 -10.27 -2.93
C THR A 69 -12.45 -10.58 -2.49
N TYR A 70 -12.24 -10.57 -1.18
CA TYR A 70 -10.98 -10.94 -0.55
C TYR A 70 -11.22 -11.93 0.59
N GLU A 71 -10.22 -12.75 0.88
CA GLU A 71 -10.15 -13.55 2.09
C GLU A 71 -9.30 -12.84 3.14
N ARG A 72 -9.77 -12.81 4.39
CA ARG A 72 -8.95 -12.44 5.54
C ARG A 72 -7.95 -13.57 5.79
N PHE A 73 -6.71 -13.39 5.35
CA PHE A 73 -5.71 -14.44 5.34
C PHE A 73 -5.11 -14.66 6.73
N GLY A 74 -4.59 -13.59 7.32
CA GLY A 74 -3.92 -13.65 8.61
C GLY A 74 -3.49 -12.28 9.05
N LYS A 75 -2.95 -12.19 10.27
CA LYS A 75 -2.48 -10.92 10.84
C LYS A 75 -1.06 -11.06 11.37
N PHE A 76 -0.39 -9.93 11.50
CA PHE A 76 0.93 -9.86 12.11
C PHE A 76 1.03 -8.61 12.98
N SER A 77 1.79 -8.72 14.06
CA SER A 77 2.17 -7.59 14.91
C SER A 77 3.57 -7.12 14.56
N PHE A 78 3.80 -5.82 14.66
CA PHE A 78 5.11 -5.21 14.50
C PHE A 78 5.25 -3.99 15.41
N VAL A 79 6.44 -3.43 15.48
CA VAL A 79 6.73 -2.22 16.27
C VAL A 79 7.25 -1.15 15.32
N VAL A 80 6.67 0.04 15.42
CA VAL A 80 7.14 1.24 14.73
C VAL A 80 7.26 2.37 15.74
N ASP A 81 8.41 3.03 15.78
CA ASP A 81 8.73 4.08 16.75
C ASP A 81 8.46 3.68 18.22
N GLY A 82 8.69 2.40 18.55
CA GLY A 82 8.46 1.85 19.90
C GLY A 82 7.00 1.56 20.25
N VAL A 83 6.06 1.75 19.31
CA VAL A 83 4.63 1.48 19.51
C VAL A 83 4.24 0.21 18.77
N GLN A 84 3.54 -0.69 19.47
CA GLN A 84 3.02 -1.91 18.85
C GLN A 84 1.85 -1.59 17.91
N ALA A 85 1.89 -2.18 16.73
CA ALA A 85 0.88 -2.08 15.68
C ALA A 85 0.54 -3.48 15.15
N GLU A 86 -0.63 -3.62 14.54
CA GLU A 86 -1.11 -4.86 13.94
C GLU A 86 -1.77 -4.55 12.60
N LEU A 87 -1.56 -5.43 11.62
CA LEU A 87 -2.24 -5.38 10.32
C LEU A 87 -2.72 -6.77 9.91
N THR A 88 -3.82 -6.80 9.17
CA THR A 88 -4.36 -7.98 8.49
C THR A 88 -3.92 -8.00 7.03
N ILE A 89 -3.35 -9.11 6.58
CA ILE A 89 -3.13 -9.41 5.18
C ILE A 89 -4.42 -10.01 4.59
N TYR A 90 -4.80 -9.53 3.41
CA TYR A 90 -5.88 -10.09 2.62
C TYR A 90 -5.32 -10.88 1.44
N GLN A 91 -6.09 -11.85 0.96
CA GLN A 91 -5.72 -12.66 -0.19
C GLN A 91 -6.86 -12.63 -1.22
N SER A 92 -6.49 -12.56 -2.49
CA SER A 92 -7.38 -12.78 -3.63
C SER A 92 -6.77 -13.82 -4.58
N GLN A 93 -7.48 -14.14 -5.66
CA GLN A 93 -6.92 -14.95 -6.75
C GLN A 93 -5.68 -14.33 -7.41
N HIS A 94 -5.43 -13.03 -7.21
CA HIS A 94 -4.29 -12.30 -7.77
C HIS A 94 -3.10 -12.19 -6.82
N GLY A 95 -3.20 -12.74 -5.61
CA GLY A 95 -2.13 -12.70 -4.61
C GLY A 95 -2.55 -12.01 -3.30
N PHE A 96 -1.54 -11.65 -2.51
CA PHE A 96 -1.72 -10.98 -1.23
C PHE A 96 -1.85 -9.47 -1.39
N PHE A 97 -2.64 -8.88 -0.52
CA PHE A 97 -2.98 -7.47 -0.54
C PHE A 97 -3.03 -6.92 0.88
N LEU A 98 -2.31 -5.83 1.11
CA LEU A 98 -2.22 -5.16 2.40
C LEU A 98 -2.57 -3.67 2.24
N PRO A 99 -3.86 -3.31 2.25
CA PRO A 99 -4.29 -1.93 2.33
C PRO A 99 -4.14 -1.45 3.78
N PHE A 100 -3.62 -0.26 3.99
CA PHE A 100 -3.52 0.33 5.32
C PHE A 100 -3.66 1.86 5.28
N VAL A 101 -4.14 2.42 6.39
CA VAL A 101 -4.15 3.85 6.66
C VAL A 101 -3.32 4.05 7.90
N ASP A 102 -2.42 5.02 7.92
CA ASP A 102 -1.62 5.37 9.09
C ASP A 102 -1.91 6.80 9.56
N SER A 103 -1.31 7.22 10.67
CA SER A 103 -1.58 8.54 11.27
C SER A 103 -1.16 9.74 10.41
N LEU A 104 -0.39 9.51 9.33
CA LEU A 104 0.02 10.54 8.37
C LEU A 104 -1.00 10.76 7.25
N ALA A 105 -2.09 9.99 7.22
CA ALA A 105 -3.10 10.08 6.17
C ALA A 105 -3.78 11.46 6.19
N GLY A 106 -3.74 12.14 5.04
CA GLY A 106 -4.26 13.50 4.86
C GLY A 106 -3.32 14.62 5.29
N THR A 107 -2.10 14.31 5.75
CA THR A 107 -1.05 15.30 6.02
C THR A 107 0.20 15.04 5.21
N GLU A 108 0.75 13.83 5.24
CA GLU A 108 1.94 13.45 4.46
C GLU A 108 1.65 12.34 3.44
N THR A 109 0.59 11.55 3.63
CA THR A 109 0.18 10.43 2.76
C THR A 109 -1.29 10.51 2.34
N TYR A 110 -1.69 9.73 1.33
CA TYR A 110 -3.03 9.79 0.77
C TYR A 110 -4.13 9.49 1.83
N PRO A 111 -5.20 10.32 1.94
CA PRO A 111 -6.20 10.19 3.02
C PRO A 111 -6.91 8.83 3.09
N ALA A 112 -7.11 8.15 1.96
CA ALA A 112 -7.78 6.85 1.92
C ALA A 112 -6.85 5.67 2.23
N GLY A 113 -5.55 5.93 2.37
CA GLY A 113 -4.53 4.94 2.68
C GLY A 113 -3.65 4.57 1.48
N ARG A 114 -2.78 3.60 1.74
CA ARG A 114 -1.77 3.08 0.81
C ARG A 114 -1.84 1.55 0.78
N TYR A 115 -1.32 0.98 -0.29
CA TYR A 115 -1.33 -0.45 -0.53
C TYR A 115 0.09 -1.01 -0.55
N LEU A 116 0.19 -2.31 -0.31
CA LEU A 116 1.40 -3.10 -0.42
C LEU A 116 1.01 -4.53 -0.78
N GLU A 117 1.76 -5.16 -1.68
CA GLU A 117 1.71 -6.60 -1.92
C GLU A 117 2.84 -7.28 -1.12
N PRO A 118 2.54 -7.92 0.02
CA PRO A 118 3.57 -8.58 0.82
C PRO A 118 4.04 -9.86 0.12
N GLU A 119 5.35 -10.13 0.18
CA GLU A 119 5.96 -11.32 -0.40
C GLU A 119 5.89 -12.49 0.58
N ALA A 120 5.29 -13.61 0.15
CA ALA A 120 5.19 -14.81 0.98
C ALA A 120 6.52 -15.58 1.00
N LEU A 121 6.95 -15.98 2.19
CA LEU A 121 8.12 -16.81 2.44
C LEU A 121 7.73 -18.19 3.00
N PRO A 122 8.62 -19.20 2.88
CA PRO A 122 8.41 -20.50 3.49
C PRO A 122 8.15 -20.44 5.00
N GLY A 123 7.27 -21.32 5.49
CA GLY A 123 6.95 -21.41 6.91
C GLY A 123 6.01 -20.31 7.41
N GLY A 124 5.16 -19.76 6.53
CA GLY A 124 4.13 -18.76 6.88
C GLY A 124 4.72 -17.43 7.35
N ARG A 125 5.88 -17.06 6.82
CA ARG A 125 6.51 -15.75 7.01
C ARG A 125 6.27 -14.89 5.79
N PHE A 126 6.38 -13.59 5.94
CA PHE A 126 6.19 -12.63 4.86
C PHE A 126 7.26 -11.53 4.95
N ILE A 127 7.73 -11.05 3.80
CA ILE A 127 8.38 -9.75 3.71
C ILE A 127 7.28 -8.70 3.54
N VAL A 128 7.23 -7.77 4.50
CA VAL A 128 6.38 -6.60 4.49
C VAL A 128 7.30 -5.39 4.40
N ASP A 129 7.50 -4.88 3.19
CA ASP A 129 8.35 -3.72 2.94
C ASP A 129 7.51 -2.47 2.73
N PHE A 130 7.39 -1.63 3.75
CA PHE A 130 6.64 -0.37 3.61
C PHE A 130 7.35 0.64 2.69
N ASN A 131 8.61 0.43 2.32
CA ASN A 131 9.33 1.33 1.40
C ASN A 131 8.79 1.29 -0.04
N VAL A 132 8.10 0.20 -0.40
CA VAL A 132 7.42 0.03 -1.69
C VAL A 132 5.91 0.24 -1.59
N ALA A 133 5.40 0.65 -0.42
CA ALA A 133 3.99 0.98 -0.25
C ALA A 133 3.60 2.16 -1.15
N TYR A 134 2.45 2.04 -1.80
CA TYR A 134 2.05 2.95 -2.86
C TYR A 134 0.62 3.48 -2.70
N ASN A 135 0.38 4.65 -3.29
CA ASN A 135 -0.96 5.21 -3.34
C ASN A 135 -1.81 4.48 -4.39
N PRO A 136 -3.09 4.24 -4.09
CA PRO A 136 -4.00 3.65 -5.06
C PRO A 136 -4.25 4.61 -6.23
N TYR A 137 -4.64 4.11 -7.41
CA TYR A 137 -4.81 4.95 -8.61
C TYR A 137 -5.81 6.11 -8.47
N CYS A 138 -6.83 5.95 -7.63
CA CYS A 138 -7.77 7.02 -7.25
C CYS A 138 -7.10 8.21 -6.54
N ALA A 139 -5.91 8.05 -5.96
CA ALA A 139 -5.13 9.15 -5.42
C ALA A 139 -4.63 10.12 -6.51
N TYR A 140 -4.53 9.63 -7.75
CA TYR A 140 -4.04 10.39 -8.88
C TYR A 140 -5.18 10.88 -9.78
N ASN A 141 -6.26 10.07 -9.88
CA ASN A 141 -7.39 10.33 -10.75
C ASN A 141 -8.65 9.67 -10.19
N GLU A 142 -9.64 10.47 -9.82
CA GLU A 142 -10.87 10.04 -9.14
C GLU A 142 -11.75 9.06 -9.96
N MET A 143 -11.49 8.91 -11.27
CA MET A 143 -12.21 7.95 -12.11
C MET A 143 -11.87 6.48 -11.79
N TRP A 144 -10.82 6.22 -11.00
CA TRP A 144 -10.42 4.86 -10.64
C TRP A 144 -11.19 4.32 -9.43
N SER A 145 -11.60 3.05 -9.55
CA SER A 145 -12.26 2.30 -8.48
C SER A 145 -11.24 1.59 -7.61
N CYS A 146 -11.11 2.02 -6.36
CA CYS A 146 -10.09 1.54 -5.43
C CYS A 146 -10.73 0.84 -4.22
N PRO A 147 -10.19 -0.31 -3.77
CA PRO A 147 -10.67 -0.96 -2.56
C PRO A 147 -10.53 -0.08 -1.30
N ILE A 148 -11.57 0.02 -0.50
CA ILE A 148 -11.56 0.84 0.72
C ILE A 148 -10.86 0.07 1.83
N THR A 149 -9.81 0.68 2.39
CA THR A 149 -9.05 0.10 3.50
C THR A 149 -9.96 -0.24 4.69
N PRO A 150 -10.01 -1.52 5.11
CA PRO A 150 -10.80 -1.96 6.25
C PRO A 150 -10.40 -1.27 7.55
N ALA A 151 -11.35 -1.14 8.48
CA ALA A 151 -11.13 -0.43 9.74
C ALA A 151 -10.02 -1.05 10.61
N GLU A 152 -9.82 -2.36 10.54
CA GLU A 152 -8.77 -3.08 11.28
C GLU A 152 -7.35 -2.72 10.81
N ASN A 153 -7.20 -2.27 9.56
CA ASN A 153 -5.91 -1.83 9.01
C ASN A 153 -5.71 -0.31 9.10
N ARG A 154 -6.36 0.34 10.09
CA ARG A 154 -6.16 1.76 10.40
C ARG A 154 -5.26 1.91 11.61
N LEU A 155 -4.02 2.28 11.36
CA LEU A 155 -2.96 2.44 12.34
C LEU A 155 -3.00 3.83 12.98
N LYS A 156 -2.69 3.89 14.27
CA LYS A 156 -2.49 5.14 15.02
C LYS A 156 -1.05 5.65 15.00
N VAL A 157 -0.16 4.87 14.43
CA VAL A 157 1.28 5.12 14.32
C VAL A 157 1.61 5.75 12.97
N ALA A 158 2.77 6.38 12.85
CA ALA A 158 3.24 6.98 11.59
C ALA A 158 4.10 5.98 10.83
N VAL A 159 3.80 5.73 9.56
CA VAL A 159 4.60 4.85 8.70
C VAL A 159 5.34 5.70 7.66
N ARG A 160 6.52 6.20 8.03
CA ARG A 160 7.38 7.06 7.20
C ARG A 160 8.28 6.24 6.26
N ALA A 161 7.64 5.50 5.36
CA ALA A 161 8.25 4.75 4.26
C ALA A 161 7.26 4.70 3.09
N GLY A 162 7.75 4.56 1.86
CA GLY A 162 6.89 4.46 0.66
C GLY A 162 6.43 5.81 0.11
N GLU A 163 5.33 5.79 -0.64
CA GLU A 163 4.79 6.98 -1.31
C GLU A 163 4.16 7.97 -0.33
N LYS A 164 4.34 9.25 -0.65
CA LYS A 164 3.73 10.43 -0.03
C LYS A 164 2.55 10.92 -0.88
N LEU A 165 1.90 12.01 -0.44
CA LEU A 165 0.94 12.75 -1.24
C LEU A 165 1.50 13.11 -2.63
N PHE A 166 0.65 12.96 -3.65
CA PHE A 166 0.99 13.32 -5.03
C PHE A 166 0.96 14.83 -5.25
N HIS A 167 -0.04 15.52 -4.68
CA HIS A 167 -0.17 16.98 -4.69
C HIS A 167 -0.15 17.50 -3.25
N GLU A 168 0.57 18.60 -3.02
CA GLU A 168 0.44 19.43 -1.81
C GLU A 168 -0.64 20.51 -1.99
#